data_AF-X0VVC5-F1
#
_entry.id   AF-X0VVC5-F1
#
_cell.length_a   1.000
_cell.length_b   1.000
_cell.length_c   1.000
_cell.angle_alpha   90.00
_cell.angle_beta   90.00
_cell.angle_gamma   90.00
#
_symmetry.space_group_name_H-M   'P 1'
#
loop_
_entity.id
_entity.type
_entity.pdbx_description
1 polymer ?
#
loop_
_entity_poly.entity_id
_entity_poly.type
_entity_poly.pdbx_seq_one_letter_code
_entity_poly.pdbx_strand_id
1 'polypeptide(L)'
;MTALDYRFLLLALFLFLSNVVEAATGFGATIIALTLAAHVYSIDFLVPVIVPLNLVVSAYIVLRHSSGVDKRILFTRILPLAGLGMPVGLFLFNTIDADSLKLAFGVFVLCFSTFELARLIRLKGKVTTKPLSAVKAAFWLVAGGIIHGLYASGGPMIVYYASRNLFNKRDFRSTLSGLWLILSIVLFASHLY
;
A
#
# COMPACT_ATOMS: atom_id res chain seq x y z
N MET A 1 19.98 -27.44 -8.27
CA MET A 1 20.22 -25.99 -8.11
C MET A 1 20.50 -25.38 -9.48
N THR A 2 19.47 -25.06 -10.25
CA THR A 2 19.61 -24.18 -11.43
C THR A 2 19.58 -22.75 -10.92
N ALA A 3 20.66 -22.00 -11.13
CA ALA A 3 21.02 -20.83 -10.32
C ALA A 3 20.14 -19.58 -10.47
N LEU A 4 19.09 -19.60 -11.31
CA LEU A 4 18.05 -18.56 -11.41
C LEU A 4 16.89 -19.13 -12.23
N ASP A 5 15.79 -19.50 -11.56
CA ASP A 5 14.54 -19.89 -12.23
C ASP A 5 13.93 -18.66 -12.94
N TYR A 6 13.33 -18.83 -14.12
CA TYR A 6 12.70 -17.73 -14.87
C TYR A 6 11.62 -17.04 -14.04
N ARG A 7 10.98 -17.77 -13.12
CA ARG A 7 10.01 -17.24 -12.15
C ARG A 7 10.63 -16.22 -11.22
N PHE A 8 11.85 -16.48 -10.76
CA PHE A 8 12.60 -15.56 -9.90
C PHE A 8 13.02 -14.30 -10.67
N LEU A 9 13.47 -14.45 -11.93
CA LEU A 9 13.79 -13.30 -12.79
C LEU A 9 12.57 -12.40 -13.01
N LEU A 10 11.39 -12.98 -13.25
CA LEU A 10 10.14 -12.23 -13.37
C LEU A 10 9.77 -11.52 -12.06
N LEU A 11 9.88 -12.20 -10.91
CA LEU A 11 9.64 -11.59 -9.61
C LEU A 11 10.57 -10.39 -9.37
N ALA A 12 11.88 -10.56 -9.60
CA ALA A 12 12.86 -9.49 -9.46
C ALA A 12 12.55 -8.30 -10.37
N LEU A 13 12.15 -8.56 -11.62
CA LEU A 13 11.74 -7.52 -12.57
C LEU A 13 10.49 -6.76 -12.09
N PHE A 14 9.46 -7.48 -11.64
CA PHE A 14 8.22 -6.87 -11.14
C PHE A 14 8.48 -6.03 -9.90
N LEU A 15 9.28 -6.53 -8.96
CA LEU A 15 9.69 -5.79 -7.77
C LEU A 15 10.50 -4.56 -8.14
N PHE A 16 11.45 -4.67 -9.07
CA PHE A 16 12.24 -3.53 -9.50
C PHE A 16 11.37 -2.42 -10.10
N LEU A 17 10.53 -2.76 -11.08
CA LEU A 17 9.65 -1.80 -11.75
C LEU A 17 8.64 -1.16 -10.77
N SER A 18 8.08 -1.97 -9.87
CA SER A 18 7.10 -1.49 -8.90
C SER A 18 7.74 -0.54 -7.87
N ASN A 19 8.96 -0.83 -7.40
CA ASN A 19 9.70 0.04 -6.49
C ASN A 19 10.15 1.34 -7.16
N VAL A 20 10.44 1.33 -8.47
CA VAL A 20 10.68 2.57 -9.24
C VAL A 20 9.44 3.45 -9.24
N VAL A 21 8.25 2.87 -9.44
CA VAL A 21 6.98 3.62 -9.36
C VAL A 21 6.81 4.22 -7.97
N GLU A 22 7.01 3.44 -6.91
CA GLU A 22 6.89 3.94 -5.54
C GLU A 22 7.91 5.02 -5.18
N ALA A 23 9.17 4.90 -5.63
CA ALA A 23 10.15 5.96 -5.44
C ALA A 23 9.73 7.28 -6.11
N ALA A 24 9.03 7.20 -7.24
CA ALA A 24 8.52 8.37 -7.95
C ALA A 24 7.26 8.96 -7.29
N THR A 25 6.29 8.13 -6.92
CA THR A 25 4.93 8.54 -6.51
C THR A 25 4.70 8.53 -5.01
N GLY A 26 5.46 7.76 -4.24
CA GLY A 26 5.25 7.48 -2.81
C GLY A 26 4.28 6.35 -2.50
N PHE A 27 3.80 5.64 -3.52
CA PHE A 27 2.93 4.48 -3.37
C PHE A 27 2.92 3.64 -4.65
N GLY A 28 2.74 2.34 -4.48
CA GLY A 28 2.27 1.47 -5.55
C GLY A 28 3.16 0.26 -5.79
N ALA A 29 4.31 0.16 -5.13
CA ALA A 29 5.20 -0.97 -5.35
C ALA A 29 4.49 -2.27 -4.97
N THR A 30 3.88 -2.30 -3.79
CA THR A 30 3.21 -3.50 -3.28
C THR A 30 2.03 -3.92 -4.15
N ILE A 31 1.11 -3.00 -4.49
CA ILE A 31 -0.05 -3.39 -5.32
C ILE A 31 0.37 -3.89 -6.70
N ILE A 32 1.30 -3.19 -7.37
CA ILE A 32 1.77 -3.57 -8.70
C ILE A 32 2.53 -4.91 -8.63
N ALA A 33 3.43 -5.04 -7.65
CA ALA A 33 4.20 -6.27 -7.45
C ALA A 33 3.27 -7.46 -7.17
N LEU A 34 2.32 -7.34 -6.24
CA LEU A 34 1.39 -8.43 -5.95
C LEU A 34 0.51 -8.75 -7.17
N THR A 35 -0.04 -7.76 -7.87
CA THR A 35 -0.89 -8.01 -9.05
C THR A 35 -0.15 -8.81 -10.11
N LEU A 36 1.12 -8.50 -10.38
CA LEU A 36 1.92 -9.22 -11.37
C LEU A 36 2.43 -10.56 -10.83
N ALA A 37 3.05 -10.55 -9.65
CA ALA A 37 3.73 -11.71 -9.09
C ALA A 37 2.77 -12.79 -8.56
N ALA A 38 1.52 -12.46 -8.22
CA ALA A 38 0.51 -13.44 -7.81
C ALA A 38 0.15 -14.44 -8.93
N HIS A 39 0.55 -14.18 -10.18
CA HIS A 39 0.43 -15.13 -11.29
C HIS A 39 1.49 -16.24 -11.24
N VAL A 40 2.57 -16.03 -10.50
CA VAL A 40 3.74 -16.91 -10.46
C VAL A 40 3.95 -17.54 -9.09
N TYR A 41 3.63 -16.79 -8.03
CA TYR A 41 3.76 -17.20 -6.62
C TYR A 41 2.47 -16.93 -5.85
N SER A 42 2.31 -17.59 -4.70
CA SER A 42 1.18 -17.38 -3.81
C SER A 42 1.34 -16.10 -2.98
N ILE A 43 0.24 -15.49 -2.54
CA ILE A 43 0.26 -14.20 -1.85
C ILE A 43 0.95 -14.30 -0.49
N ASP A 44 0.74 -15.40 0.22
CA ASP A 44 1.37 -15.73 1.51
C ASP A 44 2.90 -15.82 1.41
N PHE A 45 3.44 -16.21 0.24
CA PHE A 45 4.87 -16.11 -0.03
C PHE A 45 5.32 -14.69 -0.41
N LEU A 46 4.51 -13.98 -1.22
CA LEU A 46 4.88 -12.67 -1.75
C LEU A 46 4.91 -11.58 -0.68
N VAL A 47 3.96 -11.56 0.25
CA VAL A 47 3.85 -10.52 1.28
C VAL A 47 5.12 -10.45 2.14
N PRO A 48 5.62 -11.56 2.74
CA PRO A 48 6.88 -11.56 3.49
C PRO A 48 8.11 -11.16 2.67
N VAL A 49 8.11 -11.36 1.36
CA VAL A 49 9.22 -10.94 0.47
C VAL A 49 9.16 -9.44 0.16
N ILE A 50 7.95 -8.90 -0.03
CA ILE A 50 7.75 -7.50 -0.44
C ILE A 50 7.89 -6.54 0.74
N VAL A 51 7.42 -6.91 1.93
CA VAL A 51 7.42 -6.05 3.13
C VAL A 51 8.81 -5.52 3.47
N PRO A 52 9.89 -6.33 3.55
CA PRO A 52 11.24 -5.84 3.81
C PRO A 52 11.76 -4.88 2.72
N LEU A 53 11.45 -5.13 1.46
CA LEU A 53 11.87 -4.25 0.36
C LEU A 53 11.18 -2.90 0.47
N ASN A 54 9.88 -2.90 0.75
CA ASN A 54 9.12 -1.68 0.98
C ASN A 54 9.66 -0.90 2.19
N LEU A 55 10.04 -1.61 3.26
CA LEU A 55 10.67 -1.02 4.44
C LEU A 55 11.94 -0.23 4.05
N VAL A 56 12.82 -0.81 3.23
CA VAL A 56 14.07 -0.17 2.79
C VAL A 56 13.79 1.07 1.94
N VAL A 57 12.90 0.96 0.95
CA VAL A 57 12.55 2.09 0.07
C VAL A 57 11.90 3.22 0.86
N SER A 58 10.95 2.89 1.73
CA SER A 58 10.27 3.85 2.58
C SER A 58 11.24 4.53 3.56
N ALA A 59 12.14 3.77 4.18
CA ALA A 59 13.20 4.32 5.04
C ALA A 59 14.09 5.29 4.28
N TYR A 60 14.55 4.92 3.09
CA TYR A 60 15.37 5.79 2.25
C TYR A 60 14.66 7.12 1.91
N ILE A 61 13.39 7.05 1.48
CA ILE A 61 12.62 8.25 1.14
C ILE A 61 12.44 9.16 2.35
N VAL A 62 12.08 8.60 3.51
CA VAL A 62 11.87 9.34 4.76
C VAL A 62 13.17 9.96 5.25
N LEU A 63 14.29 9.23 5.24
CA LEU A 63 15.59 9.77 5.67
C LEU A 63 16.06 10.90 4.76
N ARG A 64 15.87 10.77 3.45
CA ARG A 64 16.31 11.78 2.48
C ARG A 64 15.40 13.00 2.41
N HIS A 65 14.10 12.84 2.70
CA HIS A 65 13.08 13.88 2.55
C HIS A 65 12.21 14.03 3.81
N SER A 66 12.83 13.93 5.00
CA SER A 66 12.15 13.96 6.30
C SER A 66 11.38 15.26 6.55
N SER A 67 11.85 16.37 6.00
CA SER A 67 11.20 17.68 6.10
C SER A 67 9.85 17.76 5.36
N GLY A 68 9.60 16.84 4.42
CA GLY A 68 8.31 16.73 3.71
C GLY A 68 7.27 15.89 4.45
N VAL A 69 7.62 15.26 5.59
CA VAL A 69 6.64 14.45 6.32
C VAL A 69 5.70 15.38 7.08
N ASP A 70 4.42 15.43 6.68
CA ASP A 70 3.37 16.09 7.47
C ASP A 70 3.05 15.21 8.69
N LYS A 71 3.84 15.41 9.75
CA LYS A 71 3.71 14.68 11.01
C LYS A 71 2.32 14.87 11.63
N ARG A 72 1.70 16.04 11.44
CA ARG A 72 0.38 16.33 12.02
C ARG A 72 -0.66 15.41 11.38
N ILE A 73 -0.77 15.41 10.06
CA ILE A 73 -1.75 14.56 9.36
C ILE A 73 -1.42 13.08 9.56
N LEU A 74 -0.14 12.71 9.49
CA LEU A 74 0.31 11.34 9.69
C LEU A 74 -0.12 10.78 11.05
N PHE A 75 0.28 11.43 12.15
CA PHE A 75 0.09 10.88 13.49
C PHE A 75 -1.30 11.14 14.08
N THR A 76 -2.03 12.17 13.63
CA THR A 76 -3.36 12.49 14.21
C THR A 76 -4.53 11.92 13.42
N ARG A 77 -4.33 11.57 12.15
CA ARG A 77 -5.41 11.09 11.27
C ARG A 77 -5.08 9.74 10.63
N ILE A 78 -4.02 9.69 9.84
CA ILE A 78 -3.74 8.53 8.98
C ILE A 78 -3.35 7.31 9.81
N LEU A 79 -2.28 7.43 10.59
CA LEU A 79 -1.72 6.33 11.37
C LEU A 79 -2.69 5.72 12.38
N PRO A 80 -3.43 6.49 13.23
CA PRO A 80 -4.34 5.87 14.19
C PRO A 80 -5.48 5.13 13.50
N LEU A 81 -6.06 5.70 12.44
CA LEU A 81 -7.18 5.05 11.74
C LEU A 81 -6.73 3.83 10.91
N ALA A 82 -5.60 3.92 10.20
CA ALA A 82 -5.04 2.78 9.49
C ALA A 82 -4.55 1.69 10.45
N GLY A 83 -3.91 2.10 11.55
CA GLY A 83 -3.45 1.21 12.61
C GLY A 83 -4.59 0.49 13.34
N LEU A 84 -5.79 1.06 13.39
CA LEU A 84 -6.98 0.36 13.91
C LEU A 84 -7.46 -0.76 12.96
N GLY A 85 -7.37 -0.55 11.64
CA GLY A 85 -7.78 -1.56 10.66
C GLY A 85 -6.77 -2.68 10.47
N MET A 86 -5.48 -2.37 10.63
CA MET A 86 -4.38 -3.29 10.35
C MET A 86 -4.43 -4.63 11.13
N PRO A 87 -4.69 -4.67 12.45
CA PRO A 87 -4.81 -5.92 13.20
C PRO A 87 -5.89 -6.86 12.64
N VAL A 88 -7.02 -6.30 12.19
CA VAL A 88 -8.08 -7.08 11.55
C VAL A 88 -7.60 -7.68 10.24
N GLY A 89 -6.89 -6.90 9.43
CA GLY A 89 -6.30 -7.39 8.18
C GLY A 89 -5.27 -8.51 8.41
N LEU A 90 -4.41 -8.35 9.41
CA LEU A 90 -3.40 -9.33 9.77
C LEU A 90 -4.04 -10.63 10.29
N PHE A 91 -5.08 -10.53 11.12
CA PHE A 91 -5.83 -11.69 11.58
C PHE A 91 -6.45 -12.47 10.40
N LEU A 92 -7.07 -11.74 9.46
CA LEU A 92 -7.66 -12.35 8.26
C LEU A 92 -6.60 -13.00 7.37
N PHE A 93 -5.42 -12.39 7.22
CA PHE A 93 -4.31 -12.95 6.43
C PHE A 93 -3.86 -14.32 6.95
N ASN A 94 -3.81 -14.49 8.27
CA ASN A 94 -3.39 -15.74 8.90
C ASN A 94 -4.52 -16.79 8.97
N THR A 95 -5.76 -16.42 8.65
CA THR A 95 -6.93 -17.30 8.78
C THR A 95 -7.46 -17.77 7.42
N ILE A 96 -7.31 -16.95 6.37
CA ILE A 96 -7.82 -17.23 5.03
C ILE A 96 -6.77 -18.03 4.24
N ASP A 97 -7.20 -19.03 3.47
CA ASP A 97 -6.31 -19.80 2.60
C ASP A 97 -5.75 -18.97 1.43
N ALA A 98 -4.63 -19.43 0.86
CA ALA A 98 -3.90 -18.69 -0.17
C ALA A 98 -4.73 -18.41 -1.44
N ASP A 99 -5.61 -19.34 -1.85
CA ASP A 99 -6.43 -19.18 -3.05
C ASP A 99 -7.54 -18.15 -2.83
N SER A 100 -8.19 -18.19 -1.66
CA SER A 100 -9.17 -17.20 -1.24
C SER A 100 -8.55 -15.80 -1.10
N LEU A 101 -7.35 -15.68 -0.53
CA LEU A 101 -6.60 -14.42 -0.48
C LEU A 101 -6.31 -13.88 -1.88
N LYS A 102 -5.87 -14.74 -2.79
CA LYS A 102 -5.61 -14.36 -4.19
C LYS A 102 -6.86 -13.87 -4.90
N LEU A 103 -7.98 -14.58 -4.74
CA LEU A 103 -9.27 -14.18 -5.31
C LEU A 103 -9.74 -12.84 -4.74
N ALA A 104 -9.72 -12.69 -3.41
CA ALA A 104 -10.12 -11.46 -2.73
C ALA A 104 -9.27 -10.27 -3.15
N PHE A 105 -7.95 -10.45 -3.30
CA PHE A 105 -7.04 -9.43 -3.81
C PHE A 105 -7.39 -9.02 -5.25
N GLY A 106 -7.64 -9.99 -6.14
CA GLY A 106 -8.02 -9.72 -7.52
C GLY A 106 -9.32 -8.93 -7.62
N VAL A 107 -10.35 -9.34 -6.85
CA VAL A 107 -11.63 -8.61 -6.76
C VAL A 107 -11.40 -7.20 -6.24
N PHE A 108 -10.60 -7.04 -5.19
CA PHE A 108 -10.26 -5.72 -4.64
C PHE A 108 -9.60 -4.81 -5.70
N VAL A 109 -8.60 -5.31 -6.42
CA VAL A 109 -7.90 -4.54 -7.47
C VAL A 109 -8.87 -4.14 -8.58
N LEU A 110 -9.74 -5.04 -9.04
CA LEU A 110 -10.74 -4.75 -10.08
C LEU A 110 -11.75 -3.71 -9.62
N CYS A 111 -12.35 -3.89 -8.44
CA CYS A 111 -13.31 -2.96 -7.86
C CYS A 111 -12.71 -1.56 -7.63
N PHE A 112 -11.49 -1.50 -7.08
CA PHE A 112 -10.86 -0.21 -6.80
C PHE A 112 -10.42 0.50 -8.10
N SER A 113 -9.85 -0.24 -9.05
CA SER A 113 -9.41 0.32 -10.33
C SER A 113 -10.59 0.83 -11.16
N THR A 114 -11.70 0.08 -11.20
CA THR A 114 -12.93 0.51 -11.88
C THR A 114 -13.57 1.71 -11.19
N PHE A 115 -13.61 1.73 -9.85
CA PHE A 115 -14.07 2.89 -9.07
C PHE A 115 -13.25 4.14 -9.40
N GLU A 116 -11.93 4.04 -9.40
CA GLU A 116 -11.04 5.17 -9.64
C GLU A 116 -11.11 5.65 -11.10
N LEU A 117 -11.17 4.72 -12.06
CA LEU A 117 -11.35 5.04 -13.47
C LEU A 117 -12.69 5.76 -13.72
N ALA A 118 -13.79 5.22 -13.20
CA ALA A 118 -15.11 5.86 -13.31
C ALA A 118 -15.11 7.27 -12.69
N ARG A 119 -14.40 7.45 -11.57
CA ARG A 119 -14.23 8.76 -10.92
C ARG A 119 -13.43 9.72 -11.80
N LEU A 120 -12.30 9.29 -12.36
CA LEU A 120 -11.48 10.11 -13.26
C LEU A 120 -12.26 10.58 -14.49
N ILE A 121 -13.04 9.68 -15.09
CA ILE A 121 -13.92 9.99 -16.22
C ILE A 121 -14.98 11.02 -15.80
N ARG A 122 -15.69 10.80 -14.68
CA ARG A 122 -16.74 11.71 -14.18
C ARG A 122 -16.21 13.10 -13.85
N LEU A 123 -15.00 13.19 -13.29
CA LEU A 123 -14.36 14.46 -12.94
C LEU A 123 -13.68 15.14 -14.13
N LYS A 124 -13.73 14.55 -15.33
CA LYS A 124 -12.99 15.03 -16.53
C LYS A 124 -11.51 15.29 -16.22
N GLY A 125 -10.89 14.41 -15.43
CA GLY A 125 -9.50 14.56 -14.99
C GLY A 125 -9.24 15.67 -13.95
N LYS A 126 -10.26 16.37 -13.45
CA LYS A 126 -10.08 17.39 -12.41
C LYS A 126 -9.81 16.73 -11.04
N VAL A 127 -8.79 17.23 -10.35
CA VAL A 127 -8.48 16.81 -8.98
C VAL A 127 -9.52 17.40 -8.01
N THR A 128 -10.19 16.54 -7.26
CA THR A 128 -11.13 16.96 -6.21
C THR A 128 -10.37 17.43 -4.99
N THR A 129 -10.43 18.72 -4.69
CA THR A 129 -9.80 19.32 -3.50
C THR A 129 -10.72 19.31 -2.28
N LYS A 130 -11.98 18.89 -2.41
CA LYS A 130 -12.92 18.87 -1.28
C LYS A 130 -12.48 17.84 -0.23
N PRO A 131 -12.26 18.27 1.03
CA PRO A 131 -11.98 17.37 2.13
C PRO A 131 -13.12 16.35 2.30
N LEU A 132 -12.77 15.13 2.69
CA LEU A 132 -13.76 14.13 3.06
C LEU A 132 -14.37 14.50 4.41
N SER A 133 -15.66 14.17 4.61
CA SER A 133 -16.25 14.23 5.95
C SER A 133 -15.51 13.28 6.88
N ALA A 134 -15.53 13.56 8.20
CA ALA A 134 -14.82 12.75 9.19
C ALA A 134 -15.17 11.25 9.10
N VAL A 135 -16.45 10.92 8.89
CA VAL A 135 -16.93 9.54 8.73
C VAL A 135 -16.36 8.88 7.48
N LYS A 136 -16.36 9.58 6.34
CA LYS A 136 -15.79 9.05 5.09
C LYS A 136 -14.28 8.87 5.21
N ALA A 137 -13.59 9.83 5.82
CA ALA A 137 -12.16 9.74 6.07
C ALA A 137 -11.82 8.52 6.95
N ALA A 138 -12.55 8.33 8.05
CA ALA A 138 -12.41 7.17 8.93
C ALA A 138 -12.62 5.86 8.18
N PHE A 139 -13.70 5.76 7.38
CA PHE A 139 -13.97 4.58 6.56
C PHE A 139 -12.80 4.23 5.63
N TRP A 140 -12.33 5.19 4.82
CA TRP A 140 -11.24 4.94 3.87
C TRP A 140 -9.91 4.59 4.55
N LEU A 141 -9.60 5.23 5.67
CA LEU A 141 -8.36 4.98 6.40
C LEU A 141 -8.38 3.65 7.14
N VAL A 142 -9.48 3.30 7.82
CA VAL A 142 -9.63 2.01 8.51
C VAL A 142 -9.65 0.87 7.50
N ALA A 143 -10.45 0.98 6.43
CA ALA A 143 -10.48 -0.05 5.40
C ALA A 143 -9.13 -0.16 4.67
N GLY A 144 -8.45 0.96 4.43
CA GLY A 144 -7.07 0.95 3.96
C GLY A 144 -6.11 0.24 4.92
N GLY A 145 -6.29 0.41 6.23
CA GLY A 145 -5.59 -0.36 7.26
C GLY A 145 -5.82 -1.87 7.15
N ILE A 146 -7.07 -2.30 6.97
CA ILE A 146 -7.43 -3.72 6.79
C ILE A 146 -6.73 -4.30 5.54
N ILE A 147 -6.82 -3.61 4.40
CA ILE A 147 -6.13 -4.03 3.17
C ILE A 147 -4.61 -4.01 3.35
N HIS A 148 -4.06 -3.09 4.14
CA HIS A 148 -2.65 -3.08 4.47
C HIS A 148 -2.26 -4.32 5.28
N GLY A 149 -3.04 -4.69 6.30
CA GLY A 149 -2.80 -5.90 7.08
C GLY A 149 -2.86 -7.18 6.25
N LEU A 150 -3.76 -7.24 5.26
CA LEU A 150 -3.90 -8.39 4.37
C LEU A 150 -2.78 -8.54 3.34
N TYR A 151 -2.37 -7.44 2.71
CA TYR A 151 -1.55 -7.51 1.49
C TYR A 151 -0.33 -6.61 1.51
N ALA A 152 0.00 -6.01 2.67
CA ALA A 152 0.95 -4.89 2.78
C ALA A 152 0.61 -3.70 1.85
N SER A 153 -0.65 -3.61 1.41
CA SER A 153 -1.10 -2.79 0.28
C SER A 153 -2.31 -1.90 0.60
N GLY A 154 -2.32 -1.24 1.76
CA GLY A 154 -3.40 -0.32 2.13
C GLY A 154 -3.59 0.89 1.22
N GLY A 155 -2.70 1.03 0.24
CA GLY A 155 -2.41 2.30 -0.37
C GLY A 155 -3.50 2.89 -1.23
N PRO A 156 -4.27 2.20 -2.10
CA PRO A 156 -5.23 2.91 -2.94
C PRO A 156 -6.28 3.67 -2.10
N MET A 157 -6.74 3.07 -1.01
CA MET A 157 -7.72 3.67 -0.08
C MET A 157 -7.12 4.81 0.75
N ILE A 158 -5.90 4.65 1.25
CA ILE A 158 -5.22 5.69 2.04
C ILE A 158 -4.77 6.86 1.13
N VAL A 159 -4.30 6.56 -0.08
CA VAL A 159 -3.97 7.52 -1.15
C VAL A 159 -5.20 8.32 -1.55
N TYR A 160 -6.37 7.68 -1.62
CA TYR A 160 -7.63 8.37 -1.88
C TYR A 160 -7.94 9.46 -0.83
N TYR A 161 -7.66 9.19 0.45
CA TYR A 161 -7.75 10.20 1.51
C TYR A 161 -6.61 11.23 1.40
N ALA A 162 -5.36 10.77 1.28
CA ALA A 162 -4.17 11.62 1.30
C ALA A 162 -4.14 12.63 0.15
N SER A 163 -4.56 12.23 -1.07
CA SER A 163 -4.61 13.11 -2.26
C SER A 163 -5.57 14.30 -2.12
N ARG A 164 -6.46 14.28 -1.12
CA ARG A 164 -7.39 15.38 -0.82
C ARG A 164 -6.94 16.29 0.33
N ASN A 165 -5.86 15.93 1.02
CA ASN A 165 -5.35 16.66 2.19
C ASN A 165 -3.88 17.09 2.00
N LEU A 166 -3.12 16.38 1.16
CA LEU A 166 -1.72 16.65 0.86
C LEU A 166 -1.60 17.02 -0.62
N PHE A 167 -1.54 18.33 -0.90
CA PHE A 167 -1.51 18.85 -2.28
C PHE A 167 -0.09 18.98 -2.84
N ASN A 168 0.90 19.16 -1.97
CA ASN A 168 2.30 19.18 -2.37
C ASN A 168 2.77 17.75 -2.65
N LYS A 169 3.32 17.49 -3.84
CA LYS A 169 3.82 16.16 -4.24
C LYS A 169 4.92 15.64 -3.32
N ARG A 170 5.81 16.53 -2.84
CA ARG A 170 6.87 16.16 -1.89
C ARG A 170 6.23 15.70 -0.58
N ASP A 171 5.27 16.47 -0.06
CA ASP A 171 4.68 16.18 1.24
C ASP A 171 3.81 14.93 1.18
N PHE A 172 3.05 14.76 0.10
CA PHE A 172 2.29 13.55 -0.20
C PHE A 172 3.20 12.31 -0.19
N ARG A 173 4.29 12.34 -0.98
CA ARG A 173 5.22 11.21 -1.09
C ARG A 173 5.89 10.90 0.24
N SER A 174 6.50 11.90 0.87
CA SER A 174 7.22 11.73 2.14
C SER A 174 6.30 11.24 3.26
N THR A 175 5.07 11.76 3.33
CA THR A 175 4.09 11.36 4.37
C THR A 175 3.63 9.93 4.18
N LEU A 176 3.34 9.50 2.94
CA LEU A 176 2.98 8.12 2.65
C LEU A 176 4.14 7.15 2.92
N SER A 177 5.36 7.47 2.49
CA SER A 177 6.54 6.66 2.84
C SER A 177 6.76 6.58 4.36
N GLY A 178 6.47 7.65 5.11
CA GLY A 178 6.49 7.63 6.58
C GLY A 178 5.46 6.66 7.16
N LEU A 179 4.25 6.63 6.61
CA LEU A 179 3.23 5.66 6.98
C LEU A 179 3.66 4.22 6.66
N TRP A 180 4.12 3.98 5.42
CA TRP A 180 4.53 2.65 4.97
C TRP A 180 5.69 2.12 5.79
N LEU A 181 6.65 2.98 6.14
CA LEU A 181 7.73 2.62 7.05
C LEU A 181 7.17 2.10 8.38
N ILE A 182 6.29 2.86 9.04
CA ILE A 182 5.74 2.47 10.35
C ILE A 182 4.93 1.17 10.24
N LEU A 183 4.01 1.08 9.28
CA LEU A 183 3.15 -0.11 9.14
C LEU A 183 3.95 -1.35 8.70
N SER A 184 4.97 -1.18 7.85
CA SER A 184 5.83 -2.27 7.41
C SER A 184 6.73 -2.80 8.53
N ILE A 185 7.17 -1.96 9.48
CA ILE A 185 7.86 -2.42 10.70
C ILE A 185 6.95 -3.35 11.49
N VAL A 186 5.68 -2.96 11.67
CA VAL A 186 4.71 -3.77 12.42
C VAL A 186 4.44 -5.10 11.70
N LEU A 187 4.23 -5.08 10.38
CA LEU A 187 4.05 -6.31 9.60
C LEU A 187 5.27 -7.22 9.66
N PHE A 188 6.46 -6.65 9.45
CA PHE A 188 7.71 -7.40 9.50
C PHE A 188 7.89 -8.07 10.85
N ALA A 189 7.67 -7.33 11.95
CA ALA A 189 7.72 -7.88 13.29
C ALA A 189 6.69 -9.01 13.49
N SER A 190 5.47 -8.87 12.96
CA SER A 190 4.43 -9.89 13.08
C SER A 190 4.68 -11.18 12.30
N HIS A 191 5.57 -11.16 11.30
CA HIS A 191 5.95 -12.35 10.54
C HIS A 191 7.19 -13.06 11.11
N LEU A 192 7.86 -12.47 12.12
CA LEU A 192 9.00 -13.09 12.80
C LEU A 192 8.58 -14.03 13.94
N TYR A 193 7.30 -14.01 14.35
CA TYR A 193 6.72 -14.82 15.42
C TYR A 193 5.57 -15.66 14.87
#